data_AF-A0A7K0DRP9-F1
#
_entry.id   AF-A0A7K0DRP9-F1
#
_cell.length_a   1.000
_cell.length_b   1.000
_cell.length_c   1.000
_cell.angle_alpha   90.00
_cell.angle_beta   90.00
_cell.angle_gamma   90.00
#
_symmetry.space_group_name_H-M   'P 1'
#
loop_
_entity.id
_entity.type
_entity.pdbx_description
1 polymer ?
#
loop_
_entity_poly.entity_id
_entity_poly.type
_entity_poly.pdbx_seq_one_letter_code
_entity_poly.pdbx_strand_id
1 'polypeptide(L)'
;MTTPLPVAVLGTGPLAERIAARPEIVAGQPSSAAVVIHLTADGGEIAAHLRAGRDVVTALPLEALALDEIREACRTGSATLHAAGGFQSAVAARLTRSLAATAQVITRIELTEEIDLPDGGVYPWNTVPGDALPGYYFAGLRVLEAAAFPDVSAESPVLHAEDAGARHTLGERLGYRSIRTRGGADVPLRYRLAVTSALGTATVSVDFHPTAGIHPADHLTLVELLRAVGPVRASGPGIVSRDLAITHLVADDRLTVPAS
;
A
#
# COMPACT_ATOMS: atom_id res chain seq x y z
N MET A 1 9.49 6.05 28.51
CA MET A 1 9.70 7.09 27.48
C MET A 1 10.47 6.44 26.34
N THR A 2 9.87 6.29 25.16
CA THR A 2 10.59 5.80 23.97
C THR A 2 11.52 6.90 23.48
N THR A 3 12.82 6.61 23.41
CA THR A 3 13.81 7.54 22.87
C THR A 3 13.43 7.88 21.43
N PRO A 4 13.35 9.17 21.05
CA PRO A 4 13.05 9.58 19.68
C PRO A 4 14.02 8.92 18.69
N LEU A 5 13.50 8.34 17.61
CA LEU A 5 14.31 7.61 16.64
C LEU A 5 14.90 8.59 15.61
N PRO A 6 16.22 8.54 15.31
CA PRO A 6 16.80 9.35 14.24
C PRO A 6 16.36 8.80 12.89
N VAL A 7 15.54 9.58 12.18
CA VAL A 7 14.96 9.20 10.89
C VAL A 7 15.28 10.28 9.85
N ALA A 8 15.68 9.86 8.66
CA ALA A 8 15.74 10.75 7.51
C ALA A 8 14.51 10.53 6.64
N VAL A 9 13.89 11.62 6.18
CA VAL A 9 12.75 11.57 5.25
C VAL A 9 13.24 12.05 3.89
N LEU A 10 13.21 11.17 2.90
CA LEU A 10 13.60 11.46 1.52
C LEU A 10 12.35 11.62 0.67
N GLY A 11 12.22 12.78 0.04
CA GLY A 11 11.05 13.19 -0.72
C GLY A 11 10.59 14.58 -0.32
N THR A 12 9.60 15.10 -1.04
CA THR A 12 9.06 16.45 -0.82
C THR A 12 7.54 16.39 -0.76
N GLY A 13 6.93 17.52 -0.39
CA GLY A 13 5.48 17.68 -0.35
C GLY A 13 4.86 17.41 1.03
N PRO A 14 3.53 17.55 1.14
CA PRO A 14 2.83 17.61 2.43
C PRO A 14 3.01 16.36 3.29
N LEU A 15 3.09 15.17 2.67
CA LEU A 15 3.32 13.92 3.39
C LEU A 15 4.71 13.88 4.05
N ALA A 16 5.75 14.28 3.32
CA ALA A 16 7.13 14.29 3.83
C ALA A 16 7.29 15.28 4.99
N GLU A 17 6.76 16.50 4.85
CA GLU A 17 6.77 17.52 5.90
C GLU A 17 6.06 17.04 7.17
N ARG A 18 4.92 16.37 7.02
CA ARG A 18 4.15 15.82 8.15
C ARG A 18 4.87 14.68 8.86
N ILE A 19 5.57 13.80 8.12
CA ILE A 19 6.39 12.74 8.71
C ILE A 19 7.53 13.37 9.52
N ALA A 20 8.22 14.37 8.96
CA ALA A 20 9.32 15.06 9.65
C ALA A 20 8.87 15.81 10.91
N ALA A 21 7.62 16.27 10.96
CA ALA A 21 7.04 16.98 12.12
C ALA A 21 6.53 16.06 13.25
N ARG A 22 6.63 14.73 13.12
CA ARG A 22 6.13 13.79 14.15
C ARG A 22 7.01 13.83 15.41
N PRO A 23 6.42 13.94 16.61
CA PRO A 23 7.20 14.02 17.85
C PRO A 23 8.03 12.77 18.15
N GLU A 24 7.63 11.61 17.62
CA GLU A 24 8.38 10.36 17.70
C GLU A 24 9.61 10.28 16.77
N ILE A 25 9.76 11.21 15.83
CA ILE A 25 10.83 11.27 14.82
C ILE A 25 11.80 12.41 15.14
N VAL A 26 13.10 12.10 15.10
CA VAL A 26 14.15 13.13 15.00
C VAL A 26 14.58 13.19 13.55
N ALA A 27 14.01 14.16 12.81
CA ALA A 27 14.36 14.39 11.42
C ALA A 27 15.84 14.81 11.33
N GLY A 28 16.63 14.07 10.55
CA GLY A 28 18.06 14.31 10.40
C GLY A 28 18.56 14.05 8.99
N GLN A 29 19.85 14.30 8.79
CA GLN A 29 20.51 13.97 7.53
C GLN A 29 20.57 12.45 7.35
N PRO A 30 20.45 11.93 6.12
CA PRO A 30 20.50 10.49 5.86
C PRO A 30 21.76 9.81 6.40
N SER A 31 22.88 10.52 6.41
CA SER A 31 24.16 10.01 6.92
C SER A 31 24.12 9.60 8.39
N SER A 32 23.30 10.28 9.20
CA SER A 32 23.16 10.09 10.65
C SER A 32 21.90 9.32 11.08
N ALA A 33 21.02 8.99 10.14
CA ALA A 33 19.75 8.35 10.43
C ALA A 33 19.89 6.85 10.65
N ALA A 34 19.11 6.32 11.60
CA ALA A 34 18.97 4.89 11.83
C ALA A 34 17.97 4.25 10.84
N VAL A 35 16.93 5.01 10.45
CA VAL A 35 15.94 4.62 9.44
C VAL A 35 15.82 5.72 8.40
N VAL A 36 15.70 5.33 7.14
CA VAL A 36 15.35 6.23 6.05
C VAL A 36 13.92 5.94 5.61
N ILE A 37 13.05 6.94 5.65
CA ILE A 37 11.72 6.89 5.04
C ILE A 37 11.85 7.46 3.63
N HIS A 38 11.58 6.63 2.62
CA HIS A 38 11.77 6.95 1.22
C HIS A 38 10.41 7.13 0.51
N LEU A 39 10.14 8.34 0.03
CA LEU A 39 8.87 8.76 -0.60
C LEU A 39 9.04 9.18 -2.06
N THR A 40 10.23 9.04 -2.64
CA THR A 40 10.47 9.36 -4.05
C THR A 40 10.11 8.16 -4.93
N ALA A 41 9.73 8.45 -6.17
CA ALA A 41 9.46 7.42 -7.18
C ALA A 41 10.73 6.68 -7.64
N ASP A 42 11.87 7.37 -7.58
CA ASP A 42 13.17 6.80 -7.90
C ASP A 42 13.74 6.06 -6.68
N GLY A 43 13.79 4.73 -6.77
CA GLY A 43 14.34 3.85 -5.72
C GLY A 43 15.86 3.66 -5.78
N GLY A 44 16.59 4.32 -6.69
CA GLY A 44 18.01 4.09 -6.93
C GLY A 44 18.91 4.29 -5.70
N GLU A 45 18.54 5.18 -4.78
CA GLU A 45 19.31 5.44 -3.55
C GLU A 45 19.05 4.41 -2.45
N ILE A 46 17.97 3.61 -2.54
CA ILE A 46 17.58 2.66 -1.50
C ILE A 46 18.70 1.64 -1.25
N ALA A 47 19.28 1.08 -2.30
CA ALA A 47 20.35 0.10 -2.17
C ALA A 47 21.61 0.69 -1.52
N ALA A 48 21.92 1.97 -1.76
CA ALA A 48 23.04 2.66 -1.13
C ALA A 48 22.82 2.85 0.39
N HIS A 49 21.60 3.22 0.80
CA HIS A 49 21.27 3.32 2.22
C HIS A 49 21.35 1.97 2.94
N LEU A 50 20.80 0.93 2.34
CA LEU A 50 20.83 -0.43 2.89
C LEU A 50 22.27 -0.93 3.06
N ARG A 51 23.14 -0.77 2.04
CA ARG A 51 24.57 -1.16 2.13
C ARG A 51 25.31 -0.43 3.25
N ALA A 52 24.91 0.81 3.54
CA ALA A 52 25.49 1.60 4.62
C ALA A 52 24.94 1.23 6.02
N GLY A 53 24.13 0.17 6.14
CA GLY A 53 23.58 -0.31 7.40
C GLY A 53 22.41 0.49 7.93
N ARG A 54 21.72 1.21 7.05
CA ARG A 54 20.52 1.99 7.40
C ARG A 54 19.29 1.22 6.96
N ASP A 55 18.35 1.05 7.87
CA ASP A 55 17.08 0.44 7.51
C ASP A 55 16.27 1.40 6.66
N VAL A 56 15.48 0.86 5.73
CA VAL A 56 14.68 1.67 4.80
C VAL A 56 13.22 1.27 4.90
N VAL A 57 12.35 2.27 5.05
CA VAL A 57 10.90 2.13 4.89
C VAL A 57 10.52 2.94 3.65
N THR A 58 9.91 2.30 2.65
CA THR A 58 9.52 2.96 1.41
C THR A 58 8.04 2.78 1.11
N ALA A 59 7.42 3.80 0.53
CA ALA A 59 6.08 3.69 -0.01
C ALA A 59 6.06 3.12 -1.45
N LEU A 60 7.23 2.78 -2.02
CA LEU A 60 7.32 2.13 -3.32
C LEU A 60 6.75 0.70 -3.27
N PRO A 61 6.10 0.26 -4.35
CA PRO A 61 5.83 -1.16 -4.61
C PRO A 61 7.12 -1.97 -4.55
N LEU A 62 7.05 -3.18 -4.00
CA LEU A 62 8.21 -4.08 -3.95
C LEU A 62 8.68 -4.44 -5.38
N GLU A 63 7.73 -4.56 -6.31
CA GLU A 63 7.93 -4.86 -7.71
C GLU A 63 8.58 -3.71 -8.50
N ALA A 64 8.61 -2.49 -7.93
CA ALA A 64 9.33 -1.35 -8.50
C ALA A 64 10.82 -1.35 -8.15
N LEU A 65 11.29 -2.31 -7.35
CA LEU A 65 12.67 -2.38 -6.87
C LEU A 65 13.43 -3.52 -7.54
N ALA A 66 14.72 -3.31 -7.78
CA ALA A 66 15.64 -4.37 -8.23
C ALA A 66 15.91 -5.35 -7.08
N LEU A 67 15.03 -6.34 -6.89
CA LEU A 67 15.00 -7.17 -5.68
C LEU A 67 16.31 -7.91 -5.37
N ASP A 68 17.01 -8.37 -6.39
CA ASP A 68 18.29 -9.07 -6.17
C ASP A 68 19.37 -8.11 -5.65
N GLU A 69 19.40 -6.89 -6.19
CA GLU A 69 20.28 -5.84 -5.67
C GLU A 69 19.91 -5.45 -4.24
N ILE A 70 18.62 -5.27 -3.96
CA ILE A 70 18.11 -4.93 -2.64
C ILE A 70 18.45 -6.01 -1.60
N ARG A 71 18.26 -7.29 -1.93
CA ARG A 71 18.61 -8.42 -1.05
C ARG A 71 20.10 -8.47 -0.76
N GLU A 72 20.93 -8.21 -1.77
CA GLU A 72 22.38 -8.11 -1.59
C GLU A 72 22.75 -6.92 -0.69
N ALA A 73 22.12 -5.75 -0.91
CA ALA A 73 22.34 -4.56 -0.12
C ALA A 73 21.94 -4.74 1.36
N CYS A 74 20.77 -5.33 1.63
CA CYS A 74 20.33 -5.69 2.98
C CYS A 74 21.33 -6.60 3.68
N ARG A 75 21.85 -7.64 2.98
CA ARG A 75 22.87 -8.54 3.53
C ARG A 75 24.18 -7.81 3.81
N THR A 76 24.66 -7.00 2.87
CA THR A 76 25.92 -6.25 2.99
C THR A 76 25.91 -5.31 4.19
N GLY A 77 24.86 -4.51 4.35
CA GLY A 77 24.79 -3.56 5.46
C GLY A 77 24.22 -4.11 6.75
N SER A 78 23.77 -5.38 6.77
CA SER A 78 22.97 -5.93 7.88
C SER A 78 21.74 -5.08 8.19
N ALA A 79 21.09 -4.56 7.15
CA ALA A 79 19.93 -3.68 7.21
C ALA A 79 18.65 -4.37 6.72
N THR A 80 17.51 -3.77 7.02
CA THR A 80 16.17 -4.24 6.67
C THR A 80 15.47 -3.25 5.76
N LEU A 81 14.80 -3.76 4.73
CA LEU A 81 13.88 -2.98 3.89
C LEU A 81 12.43 -3.33 4.25
N HIS A 82 11.57 -2.32 4.32
CA HIS A 82 10.13 -2.49 4.29
C HIS A 82 9.51 -1.70 3.14
N ALA A 83 8.84 -2.39 2.23
CA ALA A 83 8.11 -1.79 1.11
C ALA A 83 6.59 -1.82 1.37
N ALA A 84 6.00 -0.64 1.58
CA ALA A 84 4.59 -0.43 1.91
C ALA A 84 3.70 -0.12 0.69
N GLY A 85 4.23 -0.22 -0.54
CA GLY A 85 3.47 0.05 -1.76
C GLY A 85 2.25 -0.86 -1.94
N GLY A 86 1.18 -0.29 -2.51
CA GLY A 86 -0.11 -0.97 -2.70
C GLY A 86 -1.07 -0.88 -1.50
N PHE A 87 -0.78 -0.04 -0.50
CA PHE A 87 -1.62 0.15 0.69
C PHE A 87 -3.07 0.54 0.36
N GLN A 88 -3.31 1.19 -0.78
CA GLN A 88 -4.65 1.59 -1.22
C GLN A 88 -5.58 0.37 -1.25
N SER A 89 -5.09 -0.76 -1.76
CA SER A 89 -5.82 -2.02 -1.79
C SER A 89 -5.76 -2.78 -0.47
N ALA A 90 -4.87 -2.44 0.45
CA ALA A 90 -4.86 -3.03 1.80
C ALA A 90 -6.11 -2.62 2.59
N VAL A 91 -6.63 -1.41 2.38
CA VAL A 91 -7.95 -1.00 2.92
C VAL A 91 -9.04 -1.91 2.36
N ALA A 92 -9.07 -2.10 1.03
CA ALA A 92 -10.02 -3.00 0.39
C ALA A 92 -9.89 -4.43 0.90
N ALA A 93 -8.69 -4.97 1.03
CA ALA A 93 -8.44 -6.31 1.58
C ALA A 93 -8.93 -6.45 3.04
N ARG A 94 -8.77 -5.41 3.87
CA ARG A 94 -9.35 -5.36 5.23
C ARG A 94 -10.90 -5.36 5.19
N LEU A 95 -11.51 -4.67 4.24
CA LEU A 95 -12.96 -4.67 4.04
C LEU A 95 -13.48 -6.01 3.51
N THR A 96 -12.80 -6.59 2.52
CA THR A 96 -13.08 -7.93 1.99
C THR A 96 -13.10 -8.94 3.13
N ARG A 97 -12.21 -8.82 4.13
CA ARG A 97 -12.24 -9.70 5.29
C ARG A 97 -13.55 -9.66 6.07
N SER A 98 -14.08 -8.47 6.27
CA SER A 98 -15.33 -8.27 7.00
C SER A 98 -16.54 -8.80 6.22
N LEU A 99 -16.46 -8.79 4.88
CA LEU A 99 -17.52 -9.32 4.00
C LEU A 99 -17.41 -10.82 3.77
N ALA A 100 -16.21 -11.36 3.65
CA ALA A 100 -15.96 -12.78 3.40
C ALA A 100 -16.39 -13.69 4.55
N ALA A 101 -16.46 -13.15 5.78
CA ALA A 101 -17.12 -13.83 6.90
C ALA A 101 -18.58 -14.22 6.58
N THR A 102 -19.18 -13.67 5.52
CA THR A 102 -20.54 -13.98 5.07
C THR A 102 -20.62 -14.72 3.73
N ALA A 103 -19.49 -14.96 3.04
CA ALA A 103 -19.47 -15.55 1.70
C ALA A 103 -18.54 -16.78 1.63
N GLN A 104 -19.10 -17.94 1.27
CA GLN A 104 -18.39 -19.24 1.30
C GLN A 104 -17.20 -19.32 0.32
N VAL A 105 -17.32 -18.73 -0.88
CA VAL A 105 -16.27 -18.74 -1.91
C VAL A 105 -16.37 -17.48 -2.76
N ILE A 106 -15.36 -16.61 -2.67
CA ILE A 106 -15.25 -15.45 -3.55
C ILE A 106 -14.74 -15.90 -4.91
N THR A 107 -15.41 -15.49 -5.99
CA THR A 107 -14.99 -15.76 -7.37
C THR A 107 -14.48 -14.52 -8.09
N ARG A 108 -14.98 -13.33 -7.71
CA ARG A 108 -14.55 -12.06 -8.28
C ARG A 108 -14.58 -10.93 -7.25
N ILE A 109 -13.64 -10.01 -7.37
CA ILE A 109 -13.63 -8.74 -6.65
C ILE A 109 -13.43 -7.59 -7.63
N GLU A 110 -14.24 -6.55 -7.49
CA GLU A 110 -14.07 -5.25 -8.15
C GLU A 110 -13.91 -4.17 -7.08
N LEU A 111 -12.76 -3.51 -7.09
CA LEU A 111 -12.48 -2.33 -6.28
C LEU A 111 -12.60 -1.09 -7.15
N THR A 112 -13.43 -0.13 -6.73
CA THR A 112 -13.46 1.22 -7.30
C THR A 112 -12.96 2.21 -6.26
N GLU A 113 -11.95 2.97 -6.62
CA GLU A 113 -11.44 4.11 -5.88
C GLU A 113 -11.94 5.39 -6.55
N GLU A 114 -12.58 6.25 -5.79
CA GLU A 114 -12.89 7.63 -6.17
C GLU A 114 -12.04 8.55 -5.29
N ILE A 115 -11.20 9.38 -5.93
CA ILE A 115 -10.31 10.29 -5.21
C ILE A 115 -10.41 11.71 -5.78
N ASP A 116 -10.47 12.69 -4.87
CA ASP A 116 -10.35 14.11 -5.19
C ASP A 116 -8.90 14.56 -4.98
N LEU A 117 -8.28 15.07 -6.04
CA LEU A 117 -6.88 15.47 -6.03
C LEU A 117 -6.74 16.98 -5.86
N PRO A 118 -6.39 17.48 -4.66
CA PRO A 118 -6.06 18.88 -4.45
C PRO A 118 -4.74 19.26 -5.15
N ASP A 119 -4.58 20.55 -5.41
CA ASP A 119 -3.38 21.12 -6.05
C ASP A 119 -2.09 20.87 -5.23
N GLY A 120 -2.21 20.75 -3.91
CA GLY A 120 -1.08 20.53 -2.99
C GLY A 120 -0.44 19.14 -3.07
N GLY A 121 -0.99 18.22 -3.88
CA GLY A 121 -0.46 16.87 -4.02
C GLY A 121 -0.99 15.89 -2.97
N VAL A 122 -1.21 14.65 -3.40
CA VAL A 122 -1.61 13.48 -2.62
C VAL A 122 -0.83 12.29 -3.12
N TYR A 123 -0.09 11.65 -2.21
CA TYR A 123 0.79 10.55 -2.59
C TYR A 123 0.03 9.24 -2.80
N PRO A 124 0.23 8.49 -3.90
CA PRO A 124 1.16 8.77 -5.00
C PRO A 124 0.54 9.54 -6.19
N TRP A 125 -0.80 9.64 -6.28
CA TRP A 125 -1.56 9.97 -7.50
C TRP A 125 -1.10 11.18 -8.31
N ASN A 126 -0.74 12.28 -7.67
CA ASN A 126 -0.21 13.49 -8.33
C ASN A 126 1.11 13.97 -7.73
N THR A 127 1.83 13.09 -7.04
CA THR A 127 3.19 13.35 -6.53
C THR A 127 4.25 12.46 -7.20
N VAL A 128 3.86 11.31 -7.76
CA VAL A 128 4.77 10.43 -8.50
C VAL A 128 4.54 10.57 -10.02
N PRO A 129 5.56 10.31 -10.85
CA PRO A 129 5.41 10.24 -12.30
C PRO A 129 4.32 9.27 -12.74
N GLY A 130 3.57 9.63 -13.79
CA GLY A 130 2.39 8.87 -14.23
C GLY A 130 2.69 7.46 -14.75
N ASP A 131 3.91 7.22 -15.21
CA ASP A 131 4.44 5.91 -15.64
C ASP A 131 4.79 4.98 -14.46
N ALA A 132 5.12 5.53 -13.29
CA ALA A 132 5.36 4.76 -12.07
C ALA A 132 4.05 4.35 -11.38
N LEU A 133 2.97 5.11 -11.59
CA LEU A 133 1.71 4.96 -10.89
C LEU A 133 1.01 3.59 -11.09
N PRO A 134 1.01 2.95 -12.28
CA PRO A 134 0.47 1.60 -12.47
C PRO A 134 1.06 0.57 -11.51
N GLY A 135 2.35 0.69 -11.15
CA GLY A 135 3.01 -0.22 -10.21
C GLY A 135 2.34 -0.27 -8.84
N TYR A 136 1.76 0.84 -8.38
CA TYR A 136 1.03 0.90 -7.10
C TYR A 136 -0.28 0.12 -7.17
N TYR A 137 -1.03 0.25 -8.26
CA TYR A 137 -2.26 -0.50 -8.46
C TYR A 137 -1.99 -2.00 -8.64
N PHE A 138 -0.92 -2.34 -9.35
CA PHE A 138 -0.50 -3.73 -9.55
C PHE A 138 -0.10 -4.39 -8.23
N ALA A 139 0.70 -3.71 -7.40
CA ALA A 139 0.99 -4.18 -6.06
C ALA A 139 -0.28 -4.33 -5.22
N GLY A 140 -1.20 -3.38 -5.33
CA GLY A 140 -2.49 -3.43 -4.65
C GLY A 140 -3.37 -4.62 -5.07
N LEU A 141 -3.44 -4.93 -6.36
CA LEU A 141 -4.13 -6.12 -6.88
C LEU A 141 -3.53 -7.41 -6.29
N ARG A 142 -2.21 -7.49 -6.18
CA ARG A 142 -1.53 -8.63 -5.53
C ARG A 142 -1.83 -8.75 -4.04
N VAL A 143 -1.93 -7.62 -3.34
CA VAL A 143 -2.37 -7.59 -1.93
C VAL A 143 -3.76 -8.18 -1.81
N LEU A 144 -4.68 -7.73 -2.66
CA LEU A 144 -6.07 -8.16 -2.63
C LEU A 144 -6.21 -9.63 -3.02
N GLU A 145 -5.41 -10.10 -3.99
CA GLU A 145 -5.34 -11.50 -4.40
C GLU A 145 -4.96 -12.40 -3.23
N ALA A 146 -3.81 -12.12 -2.59
CA ALA A 146 -3.31 -12.88 -1.46
C ALA A 146 -4.29 -12.87 -0.28
N ALA A 147 -5.04 -11.78 -0.09
CA ALA A 147 -6.01 -11.66 0.97
C ALA A 147 -7.27 -12.51 0.76
N ALA A 148 -7.73 -12.60 -0.49
CA ALA A 148 -9.06 -13.13 -0.82
C ALA A 148 -9.06 -14.54 -1.40
N PHE A 149 -7.97 -14.97 -2.01
CA PHE A 149 -7.86 -16.27 -2.65
C PHE A 149 -6.77 -17.11 -2.00
N PRO A 150 -6.97 -18.43 -1.87
CA PRO A 150 -5.96 -19.33 -1.32
C PRO A 150 -4.74 -19.46 -2.23
N ASP A 151 -4.94 -19.29 -3.54
CA ASP A 151 -3.91 -19.39 -4.57
C ASP A 151 -3.64 -18.05 -5.22
N VAL A 152 -2.36 -17.73 -5.40
CA VAL A 152 -1.90 -16.51 -6.10
C VAL A 152 -1.68 -16.86 -7.57
N SER A 153 -2.26 -16.08 -8.50
CA SER A 153 -2.10 -16.30 -9.93
C SER A 153 -0.69 -15.95 -10.41
N ALA A 154 -0.18 -16.69 -11.41
CA ALA A 154 1.04 -16.31 -12.13
C ALA A 154 0.79 -15.22 -13.20
N GLU A 155 -0.47 -14.85 -13.44
CA GLU A 155 -0.85 -13.84 -14.42
C GLU A 155 -0.28 -12.46 -14.09
N SER A 156 0.05 -11.68 -15.11
CA SER A 156 0.53 -10.31 -14.90
C SER A 156 -0.65 -9.32 -14.86
N PRO A 157 -0.64 -8.33 -13.96
CA PRO A 157 -1.62 -7.26 -13.98
C PRO A 157 -1.60 -6.48 -15.30
N VAL A 158 -2.77 -6.04 -15.75
CA VAL A 158 -2.96 -5.30 -17.01
C VAL A 158 -3.59 -3.94 -16.72
N LEU A 159 -3.08 -2.88 -17.34
CA LEU A 159 -3.67 -1.54 -17.35
C LEU A 159 -4.56 -1.37 -18.58
N HIS A 160 -5.77 -0.91 -18.36
CA HIS A 160 -6.74 -0.48 -19.37
C HIS A 160 -6.97 1.02 -19.17
N ALA A 161 -6.57 1.82 -20.17
CA ALA A 161 -6.82 3.26 -20.16
C ALA A 161 -8.32 3.54 -20.38
N GLU A 162 -8.91 4.42 -19.57
CA GLU A 162 -10.32 4.84 -19.68
C GLU A 162 -10.42 6.37 -19.67
N ASP A 163 -11.47 6.93 -20.27
CA ASP A 163 -11.65 8.38 -20.37
C ASP A 163 -11.79 9.08 -19.00
N ALA A 164 -12.33 8.38 -18.00
CA ALA A 164 -12.59 8.90 -16.65
C ALA A 164 -11.61 8.39 -15.59
N GLY A 165 -10.50 7.74 -15.98
CA GLY A 165 -9.54 7.17 -15.04
C GLY A 165 -8.73 6.02 -15.62
N ALA A 166 -8.48 5.01 -14.80
CA ALA A 166 -7.77 3.81 -15.22
C ALA A 166 -8.37 2.57 -14.58
N ARG A 167 -8.48 1.50 -15.35
CA ARG A 167 -8.86 0.18 -14.84
C ARG A 167 -7.67 -0.75 -14.91
N HIS A 168 -7.44 -1.49 -13.83
CA HIS A 168 -6.38 -2.45 -13.70
C HIS A 168 -7.00 -3.80 -13.41
N THR A 169 -6.54 -4.86 -14.05
CA THR A 169 -7.07 -6.20 -13.84
C THR A 169 -5.95 -7.18 -13.54
N LEU A 170 -6.24 -8.17 -12.71
CA LEU A 170 -5.39 -9.33 -12.51
C LEU A 170 -6.24 -10.58 -12.78
N GLY A 171 -6.06 -11.08 -14.00
CA GLY A 171 -6.95 -12.08 -14.59
C GLY A 171 -8.42 -11.68 -14.59
N GLU A 172 -9.27 -12.68 -14.56
CA GLU A 172 -10.73 -12.50 -14.52
C GLU A 172 -11.28 -12.31 -13.10
N ARG A 173 -10.46 -12.52 -12.06
CA ARG A 173 -10.93 -12.53 -10.67
C ARG A 173 -10.84 -11.17 -10.00
N LEU A 174 -9.97 -10.28 -10.48
CA LEU A 174 -9.69 -9.02 -9.79
C LEU A 174 -9.72 -7.83 -10.76
N GLY A 175 -10.49 -6.82 -10.39
CA GLY A 175 -10.49 -5.50 -11.02
C GLY A 175 -10.25 -4.40 -10.00
N TYR A 176 -9.48 -3.39 -10.39
CA TYR A 176 -9.28 -2.13 -9.67
C TYR A 176 -9.49 -0.98 -10.65
N ARG A 177 -10.59 -0.24 -10.49
CA ARG A 177 -10.82 1.04 -11.16
C ARG A 177 -10.45 2.23 -10.28
N SER A 178 -9.66 3.17 -10.77
CA SER A 178 -9.38 4.44 -10.10
C SER A 178 -9.98 5.59 -10.91
N ILE A 179 -10.88 6.34 -10.28
CA ILE A 179 -11.57 7.51 -10.81
C ILE A 179 -11.02 8.73 -10.07
N ARG A 180 -10.50 9.70 -10.82
CA ARG A 180 -9.80 10.87 -10.26
C ARG A 180 -10.54 12.13 -10.65
N THR A 181 -10.80 12.97 -9.67
CA THR A 181 -11.39 14.30 -9.86
C THR A 181 -10.42 15.38 -9.39
N ARG A 182 -10.62 16.63 -9.81
CA ARG A 182 -9.84 17.78 -9.35
C ARG A 182 -10.77 18.79 -8.70
N GLY A 183 -10.68 18.92 -7.38
CA GLY A 183 -11.36 19.91 -6.56
C GLY A 183 -12.86 19.94 -6.78
N GLY A 184 -13.63 19.28 -5.92
CA GLY A 184 -15.10 19.42 -5.94
C GLY A 184 -15.89 18.19 -5.55
N ALA A 185 -15.26 17.17 -5.00
CA ALA A 185 -16.00 16.04 -4.44
C ALA A 185 -16.40 16.32 -2.99
N ASP A 186 -17.65 16.00 -2.63
CA ASP A 186 -18.11 16.05 -1.23
C ASP A 186 -17.37 15.03 -0.34
N VAL A 187 -16.80 13.97 -0.95
CA VAL A 187 -16.04 12.92 -0.29
C VAL A 187 -14.65 12.82 -0.95
N PRO A 188 -13.57 13.23 -0.27
CA PRO A 188 -12.23 13.28 -0.87
C PRO A 188 -11.64 11.92 -1.23
N LEU A 189 -12.02 10.87 -0.52
CA LEU A 189 -11.63 9.50 -0.85
C LEU A 189 -12.77 8.54 -0.52
N ARG A 190 -13.18 7.76 -1.51
CA ARG A 190 -14.16 6.69 -1.36
C ARG A 190 -13.65 5.41 -1.99
N TYR A 191 -13.82 4.30 -1.27
CA TYR A 191 -13.65 2.97 -1.83
C TYR A 191 -15.01 2.28 -1.92
N ARG A 192 -15.32 1.73 -3.09
CA ARG A 192 -16.44 0.82 -3.30
C ARG A 192 -15.89 -0.55 -3.66
N LEU A 193 -16.30 -1.56 -2.91
CA LEU A 193 -15.86 -2.93 -3.10
C LEU A 193 -17.08 -3.78 -3.43
N ALA A 194 -17.03 -4.46 -4.57
CA ALA A 194 -17.99 -5.49 -4.95
C ALA A 194 -17.33 -6.86 -4.89
N VAL A 195 -17.98 -7.81 -4.23
CA VAL A 195 -17.51 -9.18 -4.07
C VAL A 195 -18.58 -10.11 -4.62
N THR A 196 -18.22 -10.95 -5.58
CA THR A 196 -19.11 -11.94 -6.19
C THR A 196 -18.77 -13.34 -5.69
N SER A 197 -19.82 -14.11 -5.41
CA SER A 197 -19.78 -15.53 -5.03
C SER A 197 -20.89 -16.28 -5.77
N ALA A 198 -20.95 -17.61 -5.58
CA ALA A 198 -22.07 -18.41 -6.08
C ALA A 198 -23.44 -17.99 -5.54
N LEU A 199 -23.47 -17.34 -4.37
CA LEU A 199 -24.71 -16.87 -3.72
C LEU A 199 -25.17 -15.49 -4.20
N GLY A 200 -24.34 -14.77 -4.96
CA GLY A 200 -24.64 -13.43 -5.45
C GLY A 200 -23.48 -12.46 -5.26
N THR A 201 -23.78 -11.17 -5.45
CA THR A 201 -22.82 -10.07 -5.31
C THR A 201 -23.19 -9.19 -4.13
N ALA A 202 -22.23 -8.98 -3.22
CA ALA A 202 -22.32 -8.01 -2.14
C ALA A 202 -21.50 -6.77 -2.50
N THR A 203 -21.97 -5.60 -2.05
CA THR A 203 -21.23 -4.34 -2.24
C THR A 203 -21.12 -3.61 -0.91
N VAL A 204 -19.96 -2.99 -0.68
CA VAL A 204 -19.72 -2.09 0.44
C VAL A 204 -19.07 -0.82 -0.06
N SER A 205 -19.42 0.31 0.55
CA SER A 205 -18.78 1.60 0.30
C SER A 205 -18.23 2.14 1.62
N VAL A 206 -17.03 2.70 1.56
CA VAL A 206 -16.38 3.36 2.70
C VAL A 206 -15.90 4.73 2.26
N ASP A 207 -16.40 5.73 2.97
CA ASP A 207 -16.13 7.14 2.72
C ASP A 207 -15.13 7.62 3.77
N PHE A 208 -14.07 8.26 3.29
CA PHE A 208 -13.03 8.83 4.13
C PHE A 208 -13.11 10.35 4.07
N HIS A 209 -13.24 10.96 5.25
CA HIS A 209 -13.28 12.41 5.40
C HIS A 209 -11.96 12.94 5.96
N PRO A 210 -11.58 14.18 5.61
CA PRO A 210 -10.36 14.79 6.12
C PRO A 210 -10.37 14.86 7.64
N THR A 211 -9.22 14.57 8.25
CA THR A 211 -9.00 14.78 9.68
C THR A 211 -7.92 15.84 9.84
N ALA A 212 -8.20 16.91 10.58
CA ALA A 212 -7.27 18.02 10.80
C ALA A 212 -6.68 18.62 9.49
N GLY A 213 -7.51 18.73 8.44
CA GLY A 213 -7.09 19.28 7.13
C GLY A 213 -6.14 18.36 6.34
N ILE A 214 -6.01 17.09 6.74
CA ILE A 214 -5.19 16.09 6.04
C ILE A 214 -6.05 15.35 5.04
N HIS A 215 -5.57 15.25 3.79
CA HIS A 215 -6.21 14.40 2.80
C HIS A 215 -6.17 12.94 3.27
N PRO A 216 -7.30 12.20 3.27
CA PRO A 216 -7.34 10.87 3.87
C PRO A 216 -6.32 9.88 3.31
N ALA A 217 -6.01 9.97 2.01
CA ALA A 217 -5.03 9.09 1.40
C ALA A 217 -3.59 9.34 1.91
N ASP A 218 -3.21 10.60 2.16
CA ASP A 218 -1.94 10.93 2.81
C ASP A 218 -1.93 10.44 4.25
N HIS A 219 -3.04 10.57 4.97
CA HIS A 219 -3.14 10.08 6.35
C HIS A 219 -2.95 8.56 6.42
N LEU A 220 -3.57 7.80 5.51
CA LEU A 220 -3.39 6.36 5.43
C LEU A 220 -1.94 5.99 5.10
N THR A 221 -1.32 6.65 4.12
CA THR A 221 0.10 6.45 3.77
C THR A 221 1.01 6.74 4.96
N LEU A 222 0.80 7.86 5.65
CA LEU A 222 1.53 8.28 6.84
C LEU A 222 1.49 7.19 7.92
N VAL A 223 0.29 6.71 8.25
CA VAL A 223 0.10 5.73 9.33
C VAL A 223 0.81 4.42 9.00
N GLU A 224 0.72 3.92 7.78
CA GLU A 224 1.38 2.67 7.38
C GLU A 224 2.92 2.81 7.43
N LEU A 225 3.48 3.90 6.91
CA LEU A 225 4.92 4.14 6.97
C LEU A 225 5.44 4.22 8.41
N LEU A 226 4.77 5.00 9.27
CA LEU A 226 5.18 5.16 10.67
C LEU A 226 5.06 3.86 11.47
N ARG A 227 4.04 3.04 11.17
CA ARG A 227 3.88 1.71 11.80
C ARG A 227 5.02 0.76 11.46
N ALA A 228 5.64 0.90 10.29
CA ALA A 228 6.75 0.05 9.87
C ALA A 228 8.10 0.44 10.51
N VAL A 229 8.28 1.70 10.91
CA VAL A 229 9.57 2.23 11.43
C VAL A 229 10.08 1.43 12.63
N GLY A 230 9.23 1.18 13.63
CA GLY A 230 9.59 0.43 14.83
C GLY A 230 9.93 -1.05 14.54
N PRO A 231 9.01 -1.82 13.93
CA PRO A 231 9.23 -3.21 13.57
C PRO A 231 10.47 -3.45 12.70
N VAL A 232 10.74 -2.58 11.73
CA VAL A 232 11.93 -2.68 10.87
C VAL A 232 13.22 -2.61 11.68
N ARG A 233 13.28 -1.74 12.70
CA ARG A 233 14.44 -1.65 13.60
C ARG A 233 14.58 -2.81 14.55
N ALA A 234 13.47 -3.43 14.93
CA ALA A 234 13.45 -4.59 15.80
C ALA A 234 13.67 -5.92 15.04
N SER A 235 13.63 -5.90 13.71
CA SER A 235 13.79 -7.08 12.86
C SER A 235 15.24 -7.56 12.82
N GLY A 236 15.44 -8.85 12.59
CA GLY A 236 16.77 -9.41 12.34
C GLY A 236 17.39 -8.83 11.07
N PRO A 237 18.73 -8.77 10.96
CA PRO A 237 19.41 -8.17 9.82
C PRO A 237 19.14 -8.95 8.52
N GLY A 238 19.12 -8.23 7.39
CA GLY A 238 19.04 -8.84 6.05
C GLY A 238 17.63 -9.21 5.59
N ILE A 239 16.58 -8.76 6.29
CA ILE A 239 15.20 -9.10 5.96
C ILE A 239 14.65 -8.09 4.94
N VAL A 240 13.93 -8.60 3.94
CA VAL A 240 13.05 -7.79 3.10
C VAL A 240 11.63 -8.08 3.54
N SER A 241 11.03 -7.11 4.20
CA SER A 241 9.67 -7.20 4.73
C SER A 241 8.68 -6.56 3.78
N ARG A 242 7.56 -7.23 3.59
CA ARG A 242 6.30 -6.66 3.11
C ARG A 242 5.28 -6.98 4.19
N ASP A 243 5.14 -6.13 5.19
CA ASP A 243 4.14 -6.39 6.23
C ASP A 243 2.78 -5.92 5.72
N LEU A 244 2.08 -6.85 5.14
CA LEU A 244 0.64 -6.80 5.07
C LEU A 244 0.19 -7.82 6.09
N ALA A 245 -0.02 -7.41 7.35
CA ALA A 245 -0.68 -8.22 8.37
C ALA A 245 -2.14 -8.52 7.95
N ILE A 246 -2.27 -9.23 6.84
CA ILE A 246 -3.47 -9.65 6.15
C ILE A 246 -3.29 -11.17 6.09
N THR A 247 -3.67 -11.80 7.19
CA THR A 247 -3.92 -13.24 7.22
C THR A 247 -4.92 -13.58 6.13
N HIS A 248 -4.67 -14.64 5.37
CA HIS A 248 -5.60 -15.18 4.37
C HIS A 248 -7.00 -15.30 4.94
N LEU A 249 -8.00 -15.07 4.10
CA LEU A 249 -9.38 -15.37 4.44
C LEU A 249 -9.60 -16.88 4.57
N VAL A 250 -10.06 -17.30 5.75
CA VAL A 250 -10.51 -18.67 6.00
C VAL A 250 -12.03 -18.65 5.90
N ALA A 251 -12.61 -19.55 5.10
CA ALA A 251 -14.07 -19.71 5.02
C ALA A 251 -14.65 -20.07 6.39
N ASP A 252 -15.85 -19.61 6.71
CA ASP A 252 -16.54 -20.03 7.94
C ASP A 252 -17.05 -21.46 7.77
N ASP A 253 -16.47 -22.40 8.52
CA ASP A 253 -16.84 -23.83 8.49
C ASP A 253 -18.32 -24.07 8.81
N ARG A 254 -19.01 -23.12 9.49
CA ARG A 254 -20.45 -23.22 9.76
C ARG A 254 -21.31 -22.97 8.53
N LEU A 255 -20.73 -22.43 7.47
CA LEU A 255 -21.39 -22.18 6.21
C LEU A 255 -21.19 -23.32 5.20
N THR A 256 -20.52 -24.44 5.50
CA THR A 256 -20.43 -25.55 4.52
C THR A 256 -21.81 -26.11 4.19
N VAL A 257 -22.24 -25.96 2.94
CA VAL A 257 -23.44 -26.66 2.43
C VAL A 257 -23.08 -28.15 2.30
N PRO A 258 -23.87 -29.08 2.86
CA PRO A 258 -23.63 -30.50 2.64
C PRO A 258 -23.71 -30.78 1.14
N ALA A 259 -22.69 -31.46 0.60
CA ALA A 259 -22.71 -31.95 -0.76
C ALA A 259 -23.99 -32.78 -0.97
N SER A 260 -24.82 -32.34 -1.93
CA SER A 260 -26.01 -33.06 -2.40
C SER A 260 -25.65 -33.97 -3.56
#